data_AF-A0A257RAY8-F1
#
_entry.id   AF-A0A257RAY8-F1
#
_cell.length_a   1.000
_cell.length_b   1.000
_cell.length_c   1.000
_cell.angle_alpha   90.00
_cell.angle_beta   90.00
_cell.angle_gamma   90.00
#
_symmetry.space_group_name_H-M   'P 1'
#
loop_
_entity.id
_entity.type
_entity.pdbx_description
1 polymer ?
#
loop_
_entity_poly.entity_id
_entity_poly.type
_entity_poly.pdbx_seq_one_letter_code
_entity_poly.pdbx_strand_id
1 'polypeptide(L)'
;MRAQIIRRADIQTTREPGLAIINRADGSVLIKSRCGVPGHILADPRDCRALGVKISAIRADAETINLADPALAEGWYDLEPDGIWTNGHALIPAKLVKGRTIRVDLAATATYIVPPTQIVPEPPKIRRRA
;
A
#
# COMPACT_ATOMS: atom_id res chain seq x y z
N MET A 1 28.03 31.45 -3.36
CA MET A 1 27.49 30.24 -2.70
C MET A 1 26.19 29.88 -3.43
N ARG A 2 26.17 28.75 -4.16
CA ARG A 2 25.09 28.41 -5.12
C ARG A 2 23.83 27.94 -4.40
N ALA A 3 22.76 28.74 -4.48
CA ALA A 3 21.42 28.30 -4.13
C ALA A 3 20.93 27.27 -5.16
N GLN A 4 21.12 25.98 -4.86
CA GLN A 4 20.41 24.91 -5.59
C GLN A 4 18.98 24.85 -5.07
N ILE A 5 18.15 25.79 -5.55
CA ILE A 5 16.70 25.64 -5.50
C ILE A 5 16.38 24.55 -6.52
N ILE A 6 16.36 23.30 -6.05
CA ILE A 6 15.69 22.23 -6.79
C ILE A 6 14.23 22.65 -6.81
N ARG A 7 13.81 23.15 -7.97
CA ARG A 7 12.42 23.32 -8.37
C ARG A 7 11.76 21.96 -8.09
N ARG A 8 11.05 21.81 -6.97
CA ARG A 8 10.24 20.62 -6.70
C ARG A 8 9.31 20.52 -7.91
N ALA A 9 9.55 19.55 -8.78
CA ALA A 9 8.61 19.19 -9.83
C ALA A 9 7.23 19.02 -9.17
N ASP A 10 6.15 19.32 -9.88
CA ASP A 10 4.79 19.04 -9.45
C ASP A 10 4.61 17.53 -9.24
N ILE A 11 5.04 17.02 -8.07
CA ILE A 11 4.89 15.62 -7.70
C ILE A 11 3.41 15.43 -7.43
N GLN A 12 2.74 14.75 -8.35
CA GLN A 12 1.37 14.34 -8.16
C GLN A 12 1.29 13.28 -7.07
N THR A 13 0.37 13.48 -6.14
CA THR A 13 0.13 12.55 -5.04
C THR A 13 -1.33 12.12 -5.01
N THR A 14 -1.59 10.97 -4.40
CA THR A 14 -2.93 10.43 -4.17
C THR A 14 -3.04 9.86 -2.77
N ARG A 15 -4.27 9.81 -2.23
CA ARG A 15 -4.63 9.04 -1.03
C ARG A 15 -5.29 7.71 -1.36
N GLU A 16 -5.51 7.43 -2.65
CA GLU A 16 -6.04 6.14 -3.08
C GLU A 16 -4.94 5.07 -2.89
N PRO A 17 -5.18 4.04 -2.07
CA PRO A 17 -4.16 3.03 -1.79
C PRO A 17 -4.00 1.99 -2.91
N GLY A 18 -4.93 1.90 -3.86
CA GLY A 18 -4.94 0.79 -4.84
C GLY A 18 -4.98 -0.57 -4.14
N LEU A 19 -5.76 -0.66 -3.06
CA LEU A 19 -5.81 -1.81 -2.16
C LEU A 19 -6.35 -3.04 -2.90
N ALA A 20 -5.63 -4.16 -2.79
CA ALA A 20 -6.04 -5.46 -3.28
C ALA A 20 -5.78 -6.54 -2.23
N ILE A 21 -6.72 -7.48 -2.09
CA ILE A 21 -6.60 -8.66 -1.23
C ILE A 21 -6.50 -9.87 -2.15
N ILE A 22 -5.37 -10.56 -2.11
CA ILE A 22 -5.02 -11.61 -3.08
C ILE A 22 -4.84 -12.94 -2.34
N ASN A 23 -5.71 -13.90 -2.64
CA ASN A 23 -5.54 -15.28 -2.15
C ASN A 23 -4.39 -15.95 -2.91
N ARG A 24 -3.47 -16.57 -2.18
CA ARG A 24 -2.35 -17.35 -2.74
C ARG A 24 -2.67 -18.84 -2.74
N ALA A 25 -1.98 -19.59 -3.61
CA ALA A 25 -2.18 -21.03 -3.77
C ALA A 25 -1.87 -21.85 -2.50
N ASP A 26 -0.98 -21.36 -1.64
CA ASP A 26 -0.66 -21.98 -0.35
C ASP A 26 -1.74 -21.73 0.73
N GLY A 27 -2.77 -20.93 0.43
CA GLY A 27 -3.84 -20.55 1.33
C GLY A 27 -3.54 -19.32 2.18
N SER A 28 -2.40 -18.66 1.99
CA SER A 28 -2.12 -17.35 2.58
C SER A 28 -2.82 -16.23 1.79
N VAL A 29 -2.90 -15.05 2.40
CA VAL A 29 -3.51 -13.87 1.78
C VAL A 29 -2.52 -12.72 1.76
N LEU A 30 -2.31 -12.12 0.59
CA LEU A 30 -1.50 -10.92 0.42
C LEU A 30 -2.39 -9.68 0.38
N ILE A 31 -2.12 -8.73 1.27
CA ILE A 31 -2.65 -7.38 1.22
C ILE A 31 -1.66 -6.52 0.45
N LYS A 32 -2.04 -6.10 -0.76
CA LYS A 32 -1.23 -5.26 -1.63
C LYS A 32 -1.82 -3.84 -1.69
N SER A 33 -0.96 -2.83 -1.56
CA SER A 33 -1.33 -1.43 -1.75
C SER A 33 -0.13 -0.64 -2.30
N ARG A 34 -0.38 0.58 -2.76
CA ARG A 34 0.66 1.60 -2.95
C ARG A 34 1.35 1.85 -1.62
N CYS A 35 2.62 2.24 -1.68
CA CYS A 35 3.38 2.66 -0.51
C CYS A 35 3.95 4.06 -0.73
N GLY A 36 4.09 4.80 0.37
CA GLY A 36 4.66 6.14 0.40
C GLY A 36 5.57 6.28 1.62
N VAL A 37 6.66 7.03 1.46
CA VAL A 37 7.54 7.37 2.58
C VAL A 37 7.18 8.78 3.04
N PRO A 38 6.56 8.96 4.21
CA PRO A 38 6.12 10.29 4.67
C PRO A 38 7.25 11.32 4.64
N GLY A 39 8.46 10.94 5.04
CA GLY A 39 9.62 11.83 5.03
C GLY A 39 10.11 12.28 3.64
N HIS A 40 9.64 11.65 2.56
CA HIS A 40 9.90 12.11 1.18
C HIS A 40 8.85 13.08 0.66
N ILE A 41 7.71 13.20 1.34
CA ILE A 41 6.53 13.93 0.86
C ILE A 41 6.21 15.12 1.76
N LEU A 42 6.28 14.91 3.07
CA LEU A 42 6.02 15.92 4.09
C LEU A 42 7.29 16.69 4.43
N ALA A 43 7.12 17.91 4.97
CA ALA A 43 8.24 18.75 5.40
C ALA A 43 8.98 18.20 6.64
N ASP A 44 8.39 17.23 7.35
CA ASP A 44 8.97 16.56 8.51
C ASP A 44 9.53 15.17 8.12
N PRO A 45 10.87 15.01 8.04
CA PRO A 45 11.51 13.82 7.48
C PRO A 45 11.63 12.64 8.46
N ARG A 46 11.01 12.70 9.64
CA ARG A 46 11.29 11.73 10.72
C ARG A 46 10.76 10.31 10.45
N ASP A 47 9.66 10.17 9.72
CA ASP A 47 9.13 8.84 9.36
C ASP A 47 9.63 8.42 7.96
N CYS A 48 10.65 7.57 7.96
CA CYS A 48 11.26 7.00 6.76
C CYS A 48 10.69 5.61 6.40
N ARG A 49 9.63 5.15 7.08
CA ARG A 49 8.99 3.87 6.75
C ARG A 49 8.26 3.97 5.41
N ALA A 50 8.26 2.89 4.65
CA ALA A 50 7.44 2.77 3.45
C ALA A 50 6.03 2.35 3.87
N LEU A 51 5.13 3.29 4.08
CA LEU A 51 3.79 3.03 4.61
C LEU A 51 2.81 2.72 3.48
N GLY A 52 2.16 1.56 3.58
CA GLY A 52 1.01 1.15 2.75
C GLY A 52 -0.28 1.69 3.34
N VAL A 53 -1.15 0.80 3.80
CA VAL A 53 -2.36 1.12 4.58
C VAL A 53 -2.17 0.76 6.05
N LYS A 54 -2.89 1.46 6.94
CA LYS A 54 -3.00 1.11 8.36
C LYS A 54 -4.28 0.31 8.59
N ILE A 55 -4.16 -0.83 9.24
CA ILE A 55 -5.26 -1.77 9.47
C ILE A 55 -5.61 -1.76 10.96
N SER A 56 -6.89 -1.52 11.28
CA SER A 56 -7.41 -1.54 12.65
C SER A 56 -8.01 -2.89 13.04
N ALA A 57 -8.45 -3.70 12.06
CA ALA A 57 -8.93 -5.05 12.31
C ALA A 57 -8.78 -5.95 11.08
N ILE A 58 -8.51 -7.23 11.32
CA ILE A 58 -8.59 -8.30 10.31
C ILE A 58 -9.61 -9.31 10.81
N ARG A 59 -10.57 -9.68 9.96
CA ARG A 59 -11.54 -10.74 10.24
C ARG A 59 -11.41 -11.86 9.23
N ALA A 60 -11.40 -13.09 9.74
CA ALA A 60 -11.51 -14.32 8.97
C ALA A 60 -12.87 -14.94 9.28
N ASP A 61 -13.81 -14.80 8.34
CA ASP A 61 -15.24 -15.02 8.56
C ASP A 61 -15.74 -14.18 9.76
N ALA A 62 -16.17 -14.83 10.85
CA ALA A 62 -16.63 -14.17 12.07
C ALA A 62 -15.52 -13.95 13.12
N GLU A 63 -14.33 -14.52 12.92
CA GLU A 63 -13.23 -14.47 13.89
C GLU A 63 -12.35 -13.23 13.66
N THR A 64 -12.06 -12.48 14.73
CA THR A 64 -11.09 -11.39 14.67
C THR A 64 -9.69 -11.92 14.90
N ILE A 65 -8.79 -11.68 13.95
CA ILE A 65 -7.36 -12.02 14.11
C ILE A 65 -6.72 -10.98 15.02
N ASN A 66 -5.95 -11.45 16.00
CA ASN A 66 -5.16 -10.59 16.87
C ASN A 66 -4.06 -9.88 16.06
N LEU A 67 -4.07 -8.53 16.03
CA LEU A 67 -3.06 -7.75 15.32
C LEU A 67 -1.65 -7.84 15.96
N ALA A 68 -1.57 -8.31 17.20
CA ALA A 68 -0.30 -8.62 17.87
C ALA A 68 0.18 -10.07 17.63
N ASP A 69 -0.50 -10.85 16.77
CA ASP A 69 -0.06 -12.22 16.46
C ASP A 69 1.31 -12.19 15.78
N PRO A 70 2.33 -12.88 16.32
CA PRO A 70 3.70 -12.86 15.77
C PRO A 70 3.80 -13.47 14.37
N ALA A 71 2.76 -14.14 13.88
CA ALA A 71 2.68 -14.60 12.50
C ALA A 71 2.52 -13.46 11.49
N LEU A 72 2.00 -12.30 11.91
CA LEU A 72 1.89 -11.09 11.11
C LEU A 72 3.25 -10.38 11.07
N ALA A 73 4.25 -11.04 10.47
CA ALA A 73 5.62 -10.54 10.42
C ALA A 73 5.98 -9.97 9.04
N GLU A 74 5.65 -10.67 7.97
CA GLU A 74 6.04 -10.26 6.61
C GLU A 74 5.18 -9.09 6.12
N GLY A 75 5.82 -7.93 5.99
CA GLY A 75 5.20 -6.71 5.45
C GLY A 75 4.33 -5.92 6.44
N TRP A 76 4.42 -6.25 7.72
CA TRP A 76 3.79 -5.54 8.82
C TRP A 76 4.83 -4.74 9.62
N TYR A 77 4.43 -3.58 10.13
CA TYR A 77 5.22 -2.79 11.09
C TYR A 77 4.80 -3.10 12.53
N ASP A 78 5.39 -2.41 13.50
CA ASP A 78 4.99 -2.55 14.90
C ASP A 78 3.54 -2.09 15.12
N LEU A 79 2.89 -2.71 16.11
CA LEU A 79 1.54 -2.35 16.53
C LEU A 79 1.53 -0.94 17.13
N GLU A 80 0.60 -0.11 16.66
CA GLU A 80 0.29 1.21 17.20
C GLU A 80 -1.13 1.19 17.83
N PRO A 81 -1.51 2.16 18.70
CA PRO A 81 -2.77 2.13 19.44
C PRO A 81 -4.05 1.99 18.59
N ASP A 82 -4.01 2.50 17.36
CA ASP A 82 -5.10 2.55 16.39
C ASP A 82 -4.92 1.56 15.23
N GLY A 83 -3.94 0.65 15.31
CA GLY A 83 -3.74 -0.43 14.36
C GLY A 83 -2.29 -0.63 13.95
N ILE A 84 -2.08 -1.39 12.89
CA ILE A 84 -0.77 -1.77 12.39
C ILE A 84 -0.58 -1.27 10.95
N TRP A 85 0.56 -0.64 10.66
CA TRP A 85 0.88 -0.25 9.30
C TRP A 85 1.39 -1.44 8.50
N THR A 86 0.99 -1.51 7.23
CA THR A 86 1.60 -2.39 6.23
C THR A 86 2.73 -1.67 5.50
N ASN A 87 3.66 -2.40 4.89
CA ASN A 87 4.69 -1.83 4.01
C ASN A 87 4.27 -1.71 2.53
N GLY A 88 2.97 -1.93 2.25
CA GLY A 88 2.42 -2.07 0.90
C GLY A 88 2.26 -3.53 0.43
N HIS A 89 2.90 -4.49 1.10
CA HIS A 89 2.84 -5.92 0.75
C HIS A 89 2.82 -6.78 2.02
N ALA A 90 1.69 -6.81 2.72
CA ALA A 90 1.57 -7.52 3.99
C ALA A 90 0.96 -8.91 3.82
N LEU A 91 1.59 -9.93 4.39
CA LEU A 91 1.14 -11.33 4.30
C LEU A 91 0.34 -11.72 5.54
N ILE A 92 -0.83 -12.30 5.35
CA ILE A 92 -1.55 -13.04 6.39
C ILE A 92 -1.30 -14.55 6.15
N PRO A 93 -0.57 -15.24 7.03
CA PRO A 93 -0.21 -16.65 6.82
C PRO A 93 -1.41 -17.59 6.80
N ALA A 94 -1.34 -18.64 5.99
CA ALA A 94 -2.41 -19.63 5.80
C ALA A 94 -2.99 -20.19 7.11
N LYS A 95 -2.16 -20.37 8.15
CA LYS A 95 -2.61 -20.85 9.47
C LYS A 95 -3.69 -19.96 10.10
N LEU A 96 -3.76 -18.68 9.72
CA LEU A 96 -4.74 -17.72 10.22
C LEU A 96 -5.97 -17.57 9.31
N VAL A 97 -5.88 -17.95 8.03
CA VAL A 97 -6.88 -17.52 7.01
C VAL A 97 -7.27 -18.56 5.97
N LYS A 98 -6.60 -19.72 5.90
CA LYS A 98 -6.83 -20.69 4.83
C LYS A 98 -8.29 -21.12 4.76
N GLY A 99 -8.88 -20.95 3.57
CA GLY A 99 -10.27 -21.31 3.28
C GLY A 99 -11.33 -20.38 3.87
N ARG A 100 -10.94 -19.23 4.43
CA ARG A 100 -11.83 -18.27 5.09
C ARG A 100 -11.96 -16.98 4.28
N THR A 101 -13.10 -16.30 4.42
CA THR A 101 -13.32 -14.99 3.79
C THR A 101 -12.64 -13.91 4.61
N ILE A 102 -11.76 -13.13 3.98
CA ILE A 102 -10.98 -12.11 4.68
C ILE A 102 -11.58 -10.73 4.47
N ARG A 103 -11.80 -10.03 5.59
CA ARG A 103 -12.16 -8.62 5.64
C ARG A 103 -11.12 -7.86 6.44
N VAL A 104 -10.75 -6.68 5.96
CA VAL A 104 -9.86 -5.75 6.67
C VAL A 104 -10.57 -4.43 6.86
N ASP A 105 -10.45 -3.85 8.05
CA ASP A 105 -10.90 -2.50 8.33
C ASP A 105 -9.67 -1.57 8.35
N LEU A 106 -9.76 -0.45 7.64
CA LEU A 106 -8.67 0.52 7.55
C LEU A 106 -8.79 1.60 8.63
N ALA A 107 -7.69 1.90 9.30
CA ALA A 107 -7.56 3.04 10.19
C ALA A 107 -7.11 4.30 9.44
N ALA A 108 -6.18 4.14 8.48
CA ALA A 108 -5.58 5.25 7.75
C ALA A 108 -4.96 4.79 6.41
N THR A 109 -4.76 5.75 5.51
CA THR A 109 -3.97 5.61 4.28
C THR A 109 -2.83 6.64 4.31
N ALA A 110 -1.71 6.32 3.66
CA ALA A 110 -0.62 7.27 3.48
C ALA A 110 -0.88 8.19 2.28
N THR A 111 -0.01 9.18 2.09
CA THR A 111 0.07 9.91 0.82
C THR A 111 1.04 9.17 -0.10
N TYR A 112 0.60 8.84 -1.30
CA TYR A 112 1.36 8.06 -2.27
C TYR A 112 1.77 8.93 -3.45
N ILE A 113 3.01 8.80 -3.91
CA ILE A 113 3.44 9.42 -5.16
C ILE A 113 2.81 8.64 -6.31
N VAL A 114 2.14 9.35 -7.21
CA VAL A 114 1.63 8.76 -8.46
C VAL A 114 2.72 8.94 -9.50
N PRO A 115 3.25 7.84 -10.09
CA PRO A 115 4.12 7.97 -11.25
C PRO A 115 3.39 8.75 -12.34
N PRO A 116 4.03 9.71 -13.02
CA PRO A 116 3.38 10.40 -14.13
C PRO A 116 2.86 9.35 -15.10
N THR A 117 1.55 9.41 -15.40
CA THR A 117 0.95 8.51 -16.38
C THR A 117 1.77 8.61 -17.66
N GLN A 118 2.46 7.54 -18.04
CA GLN A 118 3.13 7.51 -19.32
C GLN A 118 2.04 7.68 -20.38
N ILE A 119 2.01 8.85 -21.02
CA ILE A 119 1.18 9.05 -22.20
C ILE A 119 1.76 8.11 -23.24
N VAL A 120 1.15 6.93 -23.42
CA VAL A 120 1.45 6.06 -24.56
C VAL A 120 0.88 6.78 -25.78
N PRO A 121 1.71 7.26 -26.74
CA PRO A 121 1.18 7.88 -27.94
C PRO A 121 0.31 6.86 -28.67
N GLU A 122 -0.93 7.26 -29.01
CA GLU A 122 -1.84 6.47 -29.82
C GLU A 122 -1.09 6.05 -31.10
N PRO A 123 -1.08 4.75 -31.48
CA PRO A 123 -0.40 4.33 -32.71
C PRO A 123 -0.99 5.11 -33.89
N PRO A 124 -0.15 5.56 -34.86
CA PRO A 124 -0.62 6.38 -35.96
C PRO A 124 -1.76 5.67 -36.67
N LYS A 125 -2.91 6.37 -36.80
CA LYS A 125 -4.06 5.87 -37.55
C LYS A 125 -3.64 5.70 -39.00
N ILE A 126 -3.30 4.47 -39.39
CA ILE A 126 -3.02 4.12 -40.79
C ILE A 126 -4.30 4.36 -41.57
N ARG A 127 -4.37 5.51 -42.25
CA ARG A 127 -5.41 5.74 -43.27
C ARG A 127 -5.11 4.79 -44.41
N ARG A 128 -5.84 3.67 -44.49
CA ARG A 128 -5.89 2.87 -45.71
C ARG A 128 -6.44 3.78 -46.81
N ARG A 129 -5.60 4.16 -47.77
CA ARG A 129 -6.05 4.76 -49.02
C ARG A 129 -6.82 3.67 -49.77
N ALA A 130 -8.09 3.94 -50.07
CA ALA A 130 -8.87 3.22 -51.05
C ALA A 130 -8.39 3.59 -52.47
#